data_AF-A0A2D7S141-F1
#
_entry.id   AF-A0A2D7S141-F1
#
_cell.length_a   1.000
_cell.length_b   1.000
_cell.length_c   1.000
_cell.angle_alpha   90.00
_cell.angle_beta   90.00
_cell.angle_gamma   90.00
#
_symmetry.space_group_name_H-M   'P 1'
#
loop_
_entity.id
_entity.type
_entity.pdbx_description
1 polymer ?
#
loop_
_entity_poly.entity_id
_entity_poly.type
_entity_poly.pdbx_seq_one_letter_code
_entity_poly.pdbx_strand_id
1 'polypeptide(L)'
;EEFLINPFVIVKLANFQFTVIGEINIPGNYPVYKEGLTVYDAIAISGGITDYGNLKKVKIVRSEKNKKRIYNIDLSSSNVLKSDFFYLRNNDLIYVQPLKFKGFKKSQSQLLLSSLTTFAVLFNVYLRFTE
;
A
#
# COMPACT_ATOMS: atom_id res chain seq x y z
N GLU A 1 -17.57 -47.09 -16.03
CA GLU A 1 -17.31 -45.64 -16.05
C GLU A 1 -16.56 -45.32 -17.33
N GLU A 2 -17.09 -44.40 -18.12
CA GLU A 2 -16.59 -44.06 -19.44
C GLU A 2 -15.56 -42.94 -19.28
N PHE A 3 -14.28 -43.27 -19.36
CA PHE A 3 -13.20 -42.29 -19.25
C PHE A 3 -12.94 -41.65 -20.62
N LEU A 4 -12.68 -40.33 -20.62
CA LEU A 4 -12.35 -39.59 -21.83
C LEU A 4 -11.00 -40.05 -22.39
N ILE A 5 -10.94 -40.32 -23.70
CA ILE A 5 -9.70 -40.63 -24.41
C ILE A 5 -9.05 -39.30 -24.82
N ASN A 6 -7.81 -39.07 -24.36
CA ASN A 6 -7.01 -37.85 -24.57
C ASN A 6 -7.63 -36.53 -24.06
N PRO A 7 -8.03 -36.42 -22.78
CA PRO A 7 -8.54 -35.16 -22.25
C PRO A 7 -7.43 -34.12 -22.10
N PHE A 8 -7.70 -32.89 -22.51
CA PHE A 8 -6.86 -31.73 -22.20
C PHE A 8 -7.42 -31.02 -20.97
N VAL A 9 -6.68 -31.03 -19.87
CA VAL A 9 -7.11 -30.47 -18.57
C VAL A 9 -6.20 -29.30 -18.20
N ILE A 10 -6.81 -28.14 -17.94
CA ILE A 10 -6.11 -26.96 -17.39
C ILE A 10 -6.39 -26.90 -15.90
N VAL A 11 -5.36 -27.12 -15.07
CA VAL A 11 -5.45 -27.03 -13.61
C VAL A 11 -5.02 -25.63 -13.16
N LYS A 12 -5.91 -24.92 -12.46
CA LYS A 12 -5.60 -23.61 -11.86
C LYS A 12 -5.77 -23.68 -10.34
N LEU A 13 -4.93 -22.92 -9.62
CA LEU A 13 -5.10 -22.79 -8.17
C LEU A 13 -6.37 -21.96 -7.88
N ALA A 14 -7.40 -22.59 -7.31
CA ALA A 14 -8.70 -21.95 -7.14
C ALA A 14 -8.69 -20.75 -6.18
N ASN A 15 -7.77 -20.73 -5.21
CA ASN A 15 -7.76 -19.79 -4.09
C ASN A 15 -6.42 -19.08 -3.94
N PHE A 16 -5.92 -18.43 -5.00
CA PHE A 16 -4.83 -17.47 -4.83
C PHE A 16 -5.40 -16.14 -4.34
N GLN A 17 -4.90 -15.65 -3.21
CA GLN A 17 -5.25 -14.33 -2.69
C GLN A 17 -4.03 -13.65 -2.07
N PHE A 18 -4.05 -12.32 -2.02
CA PHE A 18 -3.06 -11.51 -1.33
C PHE A 18 -3.75 -10.42 -0.52
N THR A 19 -3.11 -9.96 0.55
CA THR A 19 -3.62 -8.86 1.38
C THR A 19 -2.69 -7.65 1.25
N VAL A 20 -3.26 -6.44 1.12
CA VAL A 20 -2.48 -5.18 1.12
C VAL A 20 -3.00 -4.25 2.18
N ILE A 21 -2.09 -3.68 2.97
CA ILE A 21 -2.37 -2.74 4.05
C ILE A 21 -1.31 -1.63 4.12
N GLY A 22 -1.60 -0.59 4.90
CA GLY A 22 -0.70 0.56 5.09
C GLY A 22 -1.06 1.73 4.18
N GLU A 23 -0.06 2.40 3.62
CA GLU A 23 -0.25 3.52 2.68
C GLU A 23 -0.60 3.03 1.28
N ILE A 24 -1.82 2.52 1.16
CA ILE A 24 -2.43 2.09 -0.10
C ILE A 24 -3.82 2.71 -0.22
N ASN A 25 -4.28 3.01 -1.44
CA ASN A 25 -5.58 3.67 -1.63
C ASN A 25 -6.75 2.75 -1.25
N ILE A 26 -6.68 1.47 -1.58
CA ILE A 26 -7.75 0.50 -1.30
C ILE A 26 -7.13 -0.69 -0.54
N PRO A 27 -7.02 -0.63 0.80
CA PRO A 27 -6.52 -1.75 1.58
C PRO A 27 -7.55 -2.88 1.62
N GLY A 28 -7.08 -4.13 1.65
CA GLY A 28 -7.99 -5.27 1.68
C GLY A 28 -7.33 -6.59 1.25
N ASN A 29 -8.17 -7.62 1.19
CA ASN A 29 -7.81 -8.93 0.65
C ASN A 29 -8.36 -9.06 -0.78
N TYR A 30 -7.51 -9.55 -1.69
CA TYR A 30 -7.78 -9.59 -3.11
C TYR A 30 -7.63 -11.02 -3.63
N PRO A 31 -8.73 -11.67 -4.05
CA PRO A 31 -8.65 -12.92 -4.80
C PRO A 31 -8.14 -12.63 -6.22
N VAL A 32 -7.25 -13.50 -6.72
CA VAL A 32 -6.67 -13.36 -8.06
C VAL A 32 -6.74 -14.67 -8.82
N TYR A 33 -7.24 -14.58 -10.05
CA TYR A 33 -7.45 -15.73 -10.93
C TYR A 33 -6.43 -15.81 -12.09
N LYS A 34 -5.36 -15.00 -12.03
CA LYS A 34 -4.24 -15.02 -12.98
C LYS A 34 -3.00 -15.66 -12.37
N GLU A 35 -2.22 -16.31 -13.23
CA GLU A 35 -0.89 -16.80 -12.89
C GLU A 35 0.13 -15.66 -12.92
N GLY A 36 1.22 -15.80 -12.16
CA GLY A 36 2.33 -14.85 -12.20
C GLY A 36 1.99 -13.45 -11.66
N LEU A 37 1.14 -13.33 -10.64
CA LEU A 37 0.85 -12.05 -10.02
C LEU A 37 2.12 -11.44 -9.41
N THR A 38 2.49 -10.23 -9.88
CA THR A 38 3.63 -9.49 -9.35
C THR A 38 3.23 -8.56 -8.21
N VAL A 39 4.22 -8.09 -7.44
CA VAL A 39 4.00 -7.06 -6.42
C VAL A 39 3.46 -5.75 -7.02
N TYR A 40 3.84 -5.41 -8.26
CA TYR A 40 3.34 -4.22 -8.96
C TYR A 40 1.88 -4.39 -9.38
N ASP A 41 1.50 -5.59 -9.85
CA ASP A 41 0.10 -5.88 -10.14
C ASP A 41 -0.77 -5.76 -8.90
N ALA A 42 -0.31 -6.28 -7.76
CA ALA A 42 -1.04 -6.18 -6.50
C ALA A 42 -1.24 -4.72 -6.07
N ILE A 43 -0.23 -3.87 -6.25
CA ILE A 43 -0.33 -2.43 -5.97
C ILE A 43 -1.31 -1.77 -6.94
N ALA A 44 -1.26 -2.09 -8.24
CA ALA A 44 -2.18 -1.54 -9.22
C ALA A 44 -3.64 -1.93 -8.92
N ILE A 45 -3.89 -3.21 -8.60
CA ILE A 45 -5.22 -3.73 -8.23
C ILE A 45 -5.76 -3.05 -6.95
N SER A 46 -4.87 -2.74 -6.00
CA SER A 46 -5.24 -2.05 -4.74
C SER A 46 -5.33 -0.52 -4.87
N GLY A 47 -5.40 -0.01 -6.10
CA GLY A 47 -5.60 1.41 -6.40
C GLY A 47 -4.34 2.26 -6.29
N GLY A 48 -3.16 1.65 -6.16
CA GLY A 48 -1.89 2.34 -6.03
C GLY A 48 -1.55 2.75 -4.60
N ILE A 49 -0.28 3.13 -4.42
CA ILE A 49 0.26 3.66 -3.17
C ILE A 49 -0.21 5.11 -3.00
N THR A 50 -0.53 5.52 -1.76
CA THR A 50 -0.92 6.91 -1.46
C THR A 50 0.29 7.86 -1.59
N ASP A 51 0.04 9.17 -1.67
CA ASP A 51 1.12 10.18 -1.67
C ASP A 51 2.04 10.12 -0.43
N TYR A 52 1.58 9.49 0.64
CA TYR A 52 2.33 9.31 1.88
C TYR A 52 3.04 7.97 1.98
N GLY A 53 2.92 7.09 0.98
CA GLY A 53 3.53 5.77 1.00
C GLY A 53 4.99 5.78 0.57
N ASN A 54 5.79 4.95 1.24
CA ASN A 54 7.22 4.86 1.00
C ASN A 54 7.55 3.63 0.13
N LEU A 55 7.75 3.86 -1.17
CA LEU A 55 8.14 2.85 -2.15
C LEU A 55 9.44 2.09 -1.79
N LYS A 56 10.35 2.73 -1.04
CA LYS A 56 11.62 2.13 -0.59
C LYS A 56 11.46 1.23 0.64
N LYS A 57 10.27 1.26 1.26
CA LYS A 57 9.98 0.58 2.51
C LYS A 57 8.66 -0.18 2.41
N VAL A 58 8.62 -1.12 1.48
CA VAL A 58 7.51 -2.06 1.38
C VAL A 58 7.93 -3.37 2.05
N LYS A 59 7.02 -3.99 2.78
CA LYS A 59 7.24 -5.26 3.46
C LYS A 59 6.34 -6.33 2.87
N ILE A 60 6.91 -7.49 2.58
CA ILE A 60 6.15 -8.70 2.27
C ILE A 60 6.25 -9.64 3.47
N VAL A 61 5.10 -9.98 4.03
CA VAL A 61 4.97 -10.98 5.08
C VAL A 61 4.47 -12.27 4.43
N ARG A 62 5.30 -13.30 4.50
CA ARG A 62 5.08 -14.58 3.83
C ARG A 62 5.20 -15.72 4.83
N SER A 63 4.28 -16.68 4.75
CA SER A 63 4.32 -17.89 5.58
C SER A 63 5.19 -18.94 4.91
N GLU A 64 6.31 -19.28 5.53
CA GLU A 64 7.23 -20.33 5.08
C GLU A 64 7.44 -21.35 6.20
N LYS A 65 7.20 -22.64 5.93
CA LYS A 65 7.37 -23.73 6.91
C LYS A 65 6.70 -23.44 8.27
N ASN A 66 5.44 -22.98 8.22
CA ASN A 66 4.64 -22.58 9.40
C ASN A 66 5.18 -21.39 10.20
N LYS A 67 6.13 -20.62 9.66
CA LYS A 67 6.64 -19.38 10.28
C LYS A 67 6.38 -18.20 9.36
N LYS A 68 5.90 -17.08 9.91
CA LYS A 68 5.80 -15.82 9.17
C LYS A 68 7.18 -15.17 9.11
N ARG A 69 7.65 -14.87 7.89
CA ARG A 69 8.87 -14.13 7.62
C ARG A 69 8.53 -12.79 7.01
N ILE A 70 9.34 -11.78 7.30
CA ILE A 70 9.16 -10.41 6.81
C ILE A 70 10.34 -10.09 5.89
N TYR A 71 10.04 -9.67 4.68
CA TYR A 71 11.02 -9.26 3.68
C TYR A 71 10.82 -7.79 3.38
N ASN A 72 11.88 -7.00 3.44
CA ASN A 72 11.85 -5.61 3.02
C ASN A 72 12.22 -5.53 1.54
N ILE A 73 11.42 -4.82 0.77
CA ILE A 73 11.65 -4.60 -0.65
C ILE A 73 11.62 -3.09 -0.95
N ASP A 74 12.47 -2.70 -1.88
CA ASP A 74 12.50 -1.37 -2.46
C ASP A 74 11.93 -1.45 -3.88
N LEU A 75 10.72 -0.95 -4.06
CA LEU A 75 10.02 -0.95 -5.35
C LEU A 75 10.53 0.10 -6.33
N SER A 76 11.40 1.02 -5.88
CA SER A 76 12.06 2.00 -6.75
C SER A 76 13.35 1.46 -7.37
N SER A 77 13.87 0.33 -6.87
CA SER A 77 15.09 -0.29 -7.38
C SER A 77 14.78 -1.36 -8.40
N SER A 78 15.56 -1.41 -9.50
CA SER A 78 15.52 -2.51 -10.47
C SER A 78 15.87 -3.87 -9.87
N ASN A 79 16.49 -3.90 -8.68
CA ASN A 79 16.82 -5.15 -7.99
C ASN A 79 15.59 -5.97 -7.60
N VAL A 80 14.42 -5.32 -7.44
CA VAL A 80 13.18 -6.04 -7.15
C VAL A 80 12.81 -7.01 -8.28
N LEU A 81 13.14 -6.70 -9.54
CA LEU A 81 12.83 -7.55 -10.69
C LEU A 81 13.60 -8.88 -10.66
N LYS A 82 14.75 -8.91 -9.98
CA LYS A 82 15.60 -10.10 -9.82
C LYS A 82 15.33 -10.85 -8.51
N SER A 83 14.39 -10.37 -7.70
CA SER A 83 14.13 -10.89 -6.37
C SER A 83 13.08 -12.01 -6.37
N ASP A 84 13.24 -12.99 -5.48
CA ASP A 84 12.23 -14.03 -5.18
C ASP A 84 10.88 -13.49 -4.65
N PHE A 85 10.82 -12.18 -4.40
CA PHE A 85 9.65 -11.45 -3.92
C PHE A 85 8.95 -10.63 -5.01
N PHE A 86 9.47 -10.64 -6.24
CA PHE A 86 8.82 -10.00 -7.37
C PHE A 86 7.44 -10.62 -7.66
N TYR A 87 7.39 -11.96 -7.65
CA TYR A 87 6.16 -12.72 -7.75
C TYR A 87 5.60 -13.02 -6.36
N LEU A 88 4.30 -12.78 -6.22
CA LEU A 88 3.57 -13.05 -5.00
C LEU A 88 3.22 -14.53 -4.88
N ARG A 89 3.18 -15.00 -3.64
CA ARG A 89 2.70 -16.33 -3.28
C ARG A 89 1.35 -16.19 -2.59
N ASN A 90 0.64 -17.31 -2.52
CA ASN A 90 -0.68 -17.33 -1.91
C ASN A 90 -0.60 -16.90 -0.43
N ASN A 91 -1.54 -16.06 -0.01
CA ASN A 91 -1.63 -15.46 1.33
C ASN A 91 -0.45 -14.55 1.72
N ASP A 92 0.29 -14.01 0.74
CA ASP A 92 1.23 -12.94 1.03
C ASP A 92 0.50 -11.69 1.54
N LEU A 93 1.07 -11.04 2.56
CA LEU A 93 0.63 -9.74 3.05
C LEU A 93 1.65 -8.67 2.70
N ILE A 94 1.21 -7.67 1.95
CA ILE A 94 1.98 -6.52 1.53
C ILE A 94 1.66 -5.37 2.49
N TYR A 95 2.68 -4.80 3.09
CA TYR A 95 2.55 -3.64 3.96
C TYR A 95 3.40 -2.49 3.45
N VAL A 96 2.75 -1.40 3.08
CA VAL A 96 3.41 -0.18 2.60
C VAL A 96 3.60 0.77 3.78
N GLN A 97 4.86 1.05 4.14
CA GLN A 97 5.15 1.94 5.25
C GLN A 97 4.89 3.41 4.87
N PRO A 98 4.43 4.25 5.81
CA PRO A 98 4.34 5.68 5.58
C PRO A 98 5.72 6.37 5.52
N LEU A 99 5.77 7.48 4.82
CA LEU A 99 6.86 8.46 4.89
C LEU A 99 6.93 9.05 6.30
N LYS A 100 8.16 9.36 6.75
CA LYS A 100 8.42 9.89 8.12
C LYS A 100 7.64 11.18 8.41
N PHE A 101 7.31 11.98 7.39
CA PHE A 101 6.66 13.28 7.52
C PHE A 101 5.13 13.21 7.70
N LYS A 102 4.51 12.03 7.72
CA LYS A 102 3.07 11.85 8.02
C LYS A 102 2.66 12.44 9.39
N GLY A 103 3.62 12.68 10.29
CA GLY A 103 3.40 13.28 11.61
C GLY A 103 2.97 14.75 11.60
N PHE A 104 3.22 15.52 10.53
CA PHE A 104 2.64 16.84 10.36
C PHE A 104 1.18 16.70 9.93
N LYS A 105 0.31 16.37 10.89
CA LYS A 105 -1.13 16.26 10.64
C LYS A 105 -1.63 17.56 10.01
N LYS A 106 -2.35 17.44 8.88
CA LYS A 106 -3.13 18.52 8.24
C LYS A 106 -3.95 19.36 9.24
N SER A 107 -4.38 18.75 10.34
CA SER A 107 -5.09 19.40 11.45
C SER A 107 -4.23 20.42 12.23
N GLN A 108 -2.95 20.15 12.52
CA GLN A 108 -2.13 21.10 13.27
C GLN A 108 -1.75 22.33 12.45
N SER A 109 -1.46 22.18 11.15
CA SER A 109 -1.19 23.34 10.29
C SER A 109 -2.44 24.17 10.04
N GLN A 110 -3.61 23.55 9.85
CA GLN A 110 -4.88 24.27 9.73
C GLN A 110 -5.23 25.06 11.00
N LEU A 111 -4.97 24.51 12.19
CA LEU A 111 -5.18 25.21 13.46
C LEU A 111 -4.21 26.39 13.65
N LEU A 112 -2.96 26.27 13.23
CA LEU A 112 -2.00 27.37 13.26
C LEU A 112 -2.36 28.47 12.25
N LEU A 113 -2.83 28.11 11.05
CA LEU A 113 -3.30 29.10 10.07
C LEU A 113 -4.58 29.79 10.53
N SER A 114 -5.53 29.06 11.12
CA SER A 114 -6.77 29.67 11.62
C SER A 114 -6.53 30.58 12.82
N SER A 115 -5.61 30.23 13.73
CA SER A 115 -5.25 31.10 14.85
C SER A 115 -4.53 32.37 14.37
N LEU A 116 -3.60 32.24 13.42
CA LEU A 116 -2.89 33.38 12.85
C LEU A 116 -3.83 34.33 12.11
N THR A 117 -4.76 33.80 11.31
CA THR A 117 -5.78 34.61 10.62
C THR A 117 -6.73 35.30 11.60
N THR A 118 -7.18 34.58 12.63
CA THR A 118 -8.02 35.18 13.68
C THR A 118 -7.29 36.32 14.41
N PHE A 119 -6.02 36.12 14.76
CA PHE A 119 -5.20 37.16 15.37
C PHE A 119 -5.01 38.36 14.44
N ALA A 120 -4.71 38.13 13.16
CA ALA A 120 -4.55 39.20 12.18
C ALA A 120 -5.83 40.05 12.03
N VAL A 121 -7.01 39.42 12.04
CA VAL A 121 -8.31 40.14 12.03
C VAL A 121 -8.49 40.98 13.29
N LEU A 122 -8.24 40.42 14.48
CA LEU A 122 -8.36 41.16 15.74
C LEU A 122 -7.38 42.33 15.82
N PHE A 123 -6.14 42.13 15.37
CA PHE A 123 -5.13 43.16 15.30
C PHE A 123 -5.52 44.29 14.33
N ASN A 124 -6.08 43.94 13.17
CA ASN A 124 -6.59 44.92 12.21
C ASN A 124 -7.75 45.74 12.79
N VAL A 125 -8.70 45.09 13.48
CA VAL A 125 -9.80 45.79 14.17
C VAL A 125 -9.27 46.72 15.24
N TYR A 126 -8.32 46.26 16.06
CA TYR A 126 -7.69 47.09 17.10
C TYR A 126 -7.05 48.36 16.51
N LEU A 127 -6.27 48.22 15.44
CA LEU A 127 -5.62 49.36 14.78
C LEU A 127 -6.64 50.42 14.33
N ARG A 128 -7.77 49.98 13.74
CA ARG A 128 -8.84 50.86 13.26
C ARG A 128 -9.57 51.61 14.38
N PHE A 129 -9.56 51.10 15.61
CA PHE A 129 -10.14 51.79 16.77
C PHE A 129 -9.18 52.82 17.39
N THR A 130 -7.88 52.66 17.18
CA THR A 130 -6.84 53.56 17.70
C THR A 130 -6.46 54.70 16.75
N GLU A 131 -6.88 54.63 15.49
CA GLU A 131 -6.92 55.77 14.55
C GLU A 131 -8.20 56.59 14.73
#